data_AF-A0A5B7CHE4-F1
#
_entry.id   AF-A0A5B7CHE4-F1
#
_cell.length_a   1.000
_cell.length_b   1.000
_cell.length_c   1.000
_cell.angle_alpha   90.00
_cell.angle_beta   90.00
_cell.angle_gamma   90.00
#
_symmetry.space_group_name_H-M   'P 1'
#
loop_
_entity.id
_entity.type
_entity.pdbx_description
1 polymer ?
#
loop_
_entity_poly.entity_id
_entity_poly.type
_entity_poly.pdbx_seq_one_letter_code
_entity_poly.pdbx_strand_id
1 'polypeptide(L)'
;MSFEVDVPLAEATLMLVVVSGVYSQIADRNPPIRSFKRTMIIVPEGSGYCITNEQLYLTNATVDQIKKAFKEPVPKEPQPAAVPNVEAQQKEAMVLKFSEASGMLPCYSLQCLEENGWDFDKAATVFTKLKAENKIPPEYFPASQP
;
A
#
# COMPACT_ATOMS: atom_id res chain seq x y z
N MET A 1 -11.12 4.67 2.49
CA MET A 1 -9.98 5.10 3.35
C MET A 1 -10.39 4.91 4.79
N SER A 2 -9.72 4.03 5.52
CA SER A 2 -9.88 3.90 6.97
C SER A 2 -8.56 4.26 7.65
N PHE A 3 -8.60 5.16 8.62
CA PHE A 3 -7.48 5.35 9.55
C PHE A 3 -7.56 4.31 10.65
N GLU A 4 -6.39 3.85 11.09
CA GLU A 4 -6.26 3.09 12.33
C GLU A 4 -5.79 4.06 13.41
N VAL A 5 -6.48 4.06 14.55
CA VAL A 5 -6.22 4.96 15.67
C VAL A 5 -5.96 4.11 16.90
N ASP A 6 -4.75 4.22 17.43
CA ASP A 6 -4.36 3.61 18.69
C ASP A 6 -4.19 4.72 19.74
N VAL A 7 -4.69 4.47 20.96
CA VAL A 7 -4.53 5.36 22.12
C VAL A 7 -3.78 4.59 23.21
N PRO A 8 -2.45 4.47 23.10
CA PRO A 8 -1.64 3.71 24.05
C PRO A 8 -1.62 4.29 25.47
N LEU A 9 -1.88 5.59 25.64
CA LEU A 9 -1.96 6.24 26.94
C LEU A 9 -3.05 7.30 26.94
N ALA A 10 -3.94 7.26 27.93
CA ALA A 10 -4.97 8.28 28.14
C ALA A 10 -5.12 8.54 29.65
N GLU A 11 -4.65 9.70 30.08
CA GLU A 11 -4.69 10.19 31.45
C GLU A 11 -5.43 11.54 31.49
N ALA A 12 -5.83 11.98 32.69
CA ALA A 12 -6.56 13.24 32.85
C ALA A 12 -5.77 14.47 32.37
N THR A 13 -4.44 14.40 32.34
CA THR A 13 -3.55 15.50 31.96
C THR A 13 -2.99 15.37 30.54
N LEU A 14 -3.11 14.21 29.91
CA LEU A 14 -2.42 13.89 28.66
C LEU A 14 -2.99 12.64 27.97
N MET A 15 -3.04 12.67 26.65
CA MET A 15 -3.35 11.54 25.79
C MET A 15 -2.26 11.38 24.73
N LEU A 16 -1.77 10.17 24.54
CA LEU A 16 -0.90 9.80 23.43
C LEU A 16 -1.77 9.13 22.36
N VAL A 17 -1.86 9.74 21.19
CA VAL A 17 -2.65 9.24 20.06
C VAL A 17 -1.72 8.91 18.90
N VAL A 18 -1.85 7.70 18.37
CA VAL A 18 -1.14 7.24 17.19
C VAL A 18 -2.17 6.99 16.09
N VAL A 19 -2.09 7.78 15.02
CA VAL A 19 -2.92 7.62 13.83
C VAL A 19 -2.06 7.05 12.71
N SER A 20 -2.50 5.96 12.09
CA SER A 20 -1.84 5.40 10.93
C SER A 20 -2.79 5.16 9.78
N GLY A 21 -2.25 5.13 8.58
CA GLY A 21 -3.05 4.90 7.40
C GLY A 21 -2.25 4.93 6.12
N VAL A 22 -3.00 4.94 5.02
CA VAL A 22 -2.48 4.91 3.65
C VAL A 22 -3.27 5.90 2.82
N TYR A 23 -2.58 6.69 2.00
CA TYR A 23 -3.19 7.72 1.16
C TYR A 23 -2.52 7.77 -0.21
N SER A 24 -3.30 8.13 -1.24
CA SER A 24 -2.76 8.55 -2.53
C SER A 24 -2.51 10.06 -2.49
N GLN A 25 -1.38 10.49 -3.03
CA GLN A 25 -1.15 11.92 -3.23
C GLN A 25 -2.03 12.45 -4.37
N ILE A 26 -2.41 13.73 -4.33
CA ILE A 26 -3.04 14.37 -5.48
C ILE A 26 -1.89 14.74 -6.43
N ALA A 27 -1.62 13.87 -7.41
CA ALA A 27 -0.61 14.07 -8.44
C ALA A 27 -1.14 13.61 -9.81
N ASP A 28 -0.56 14.14 -10.89
CA ASP A 28 -1.00 13.82 -12.26
C ASP A 28 -0.73 12.36 -12.65
N ARG A 29 -1.69 11.82 -13.42
CA ARG A 29 -1.76 10.53 -14.15
C ARG A 29 -1.45 9.22 -13.40
N ASN A 30 -0.61 9.19 -12.36
CA ASN A 30 -0.37 8.01 -11.52
C ASN A 30 0.25 8.36 -10.15
N PRO A 31 -0.56 8.75 -9.14
CA PRO A 31 -0.03 9.19 -7.87
C PRO A 31 0.53 8.04 -7.01
N PRO A 32 1.70 8.23 -6.36
CA PRO A 32 2.24 7.23 -5.45
C PRO A 32 1.34 7.07 -4.22
N ILE A 33 1.19 5.83 -3.76
CA ILE A 33 0.50 5.50 -2.50
C ILE A 33 1.52 5.51 -1.37
N ARG A 34 1.27 6.33 -0.35
CA ARG A 34 2.14 6.50 0.82
C ARG A 34 1.45 5.97 2.07
N SER A 35 2.22 5.39 2.98
CA SER A 35 1.79 5.11 4.34
C SER A 35 2.24 6.25 5.26
N PHE A 36 1.39 6.58 6.22
CA PHE A 36 1.74 7.54 7.27
C PHE A 36 1.51 6.94 8.65
N LYS A 37 2.33 7.39 9.61
CA LYS A 37 2.12 7.20 11.04
C LYS A 37 2.36 8.53 11.73
N ARG A 38 1.33 9.07 12.37
CA ARG A 38 1.34 10.34 13.09
C ARG A 38 1.15 10.06 14.57
N THR A 39 2.14 10.40 15.38
CA THR A 39 2.10 10.27 16.84
C THR A 39 1.92 11.66 17.42
N MET A 40 0.91 11.84 18.28
CA MET A 40 0.55 13.13 18.86
C MET A 40 0.42 12.99 20.37
N ILE A 41 0.98 13.95 21.10
CA ILE A 41 0.69 14.17 22.51
C ILE A 41 -0.34 15.29 22.59
N ILE A 42 -1.45 15.00 23.25
CA ILE A 42 -2.60 15.90 23.37
C ILE A 42 -2.84 16.17 24.85
N VAL A 43 -2.97 17.43 25.24
CA VAL A 43 -3.32 17.84 26.61
C VAL A 43 -4.66 18.58 26.62
N PRO A 44 -5.45 18.51 27.69
CA PRO A 44 -6.64 19.34 27.82
C PRO A 44 -6.24 20.81 27.95
N GLU A 45 -6.95 21.69 27.25
CA GLU A 45 -6.74 23.14 27.32
C GLU A 45 -8.09 23.87 27.31
N GLY A 46 -8.44 24.50 28.44
CA GLY A 46 -9.74 25.16 28.62
C GLY A 46 -10.90 24.18 28.44
N SER A 47 -11.76 24.45 27.46
CA SER A 47 -12.89 23.57 27.08
C SER A 47 -12.55 22.57 25.96
N GLY A 48 -11.29 22.50 25.53
CA GLY A 48 -10.85 21.68 24.40
C GLY A 48 -9.52 20.96 24.65
N TYR A 49 -8.75 20.79 23.58
CA TYR A 49 -7.50 20.03 23.56
C TYR A 49 -6.43 20.75 22.74
N CYS A 50 -5.17 20.55 23.12
CA CYS A 50 -4.00 21.12 22.47
C CYS A 50 -2.98 20.02 22.14
N ILE A 51 -2.46 20.03 20.92
CA ILE A 51 -1.38 19.12 20.51
C ILE A 51 -0.05 19.77 20.90
N THR A 52 0.63 19.20 21.90
CA THR A 52 1.91 19.75 22.42
C THR A 52 3.12 19.18 21.70
N ASN A 53 3.03 17.94 21.22
CA ASN A 53 4.09 17.30 20.44
C ASN A 53 3.49 16.50 19.29
N GLU A 54 4.18 16.53 18.16
CA GLU A 54 3.82 15.77 16.98
C GLU A 54 5.06 15.15 16.33
N GLN A 55 4.95 13.90 15.91
CA GLN A 55 5.89 13.27 14.99
C GLN A 55 5.14 12.60 13.85
N LEU A 56 5.47 13.00 12.62
CA LEU A 56 4.96 12.42 11.38
C LEU A 56 6.04 11.55 10.72
N TYR A 57 5.69 10.31 10.44
CA TYR A 57 6.52 9.37 9.68
C TYR A 57 5.81 9.02 8.36
N LEU A 58 6.50 9.19 7.24
CA LEU A 58 5.99 8.94 5.89
C LEU A 58 6.86 7.93 5.17
N THR A 59 6.24 6.92 4.56
CA THR A 59 6.92 5.91 3.74
C THR A 59 6.12 5.57 2.48
N ASN A 60 6.73 4.82 1.57
CA ASN A 60 5.94 4.07 0.59
C ASN A 60 5.04 3.07 1.30
N ALA A 61 3.84 2.85 0.77
CA ALA A 61 2.95 1.80 1.24
C ALA A 61 3.43 0.43 0.74
N THR A 62 3.36 -0.58 1.61
CA THR A 62 3.58 -1.98 1.22
C THR A 62 2.38 -2.53 0.46
N VAL A 63 2.59 -3.63 -0.28
CA VAL A 63 1.53 -4.34 -1.01
C VAL A 63 0.37 -4.71 -0.08
N ASP A 64 0.66 -5.22 1.12
CA ASP A 64 -0.37 -5.64 2.08
C ASP A 64 -1.17 -4.46 2.63
N GLN A 65 -0.50 -3.33 2.90
CA GLN A 65 -1.18 -2.11 3.34
C GLN A 65 -2.11 -1.56 2.26
N ILE A 66 -1.69 -1.58 0.99
CA ILE A 66 -2.52 -1.17 -0.15
C ILE A 66 -3.74 -2.10 -0.27
N LYS A 67 -3.51 -3.43 -0.30
CA LYS A 67 -4.58 -4.43 -0.36
C LYS A 67 -5.59 -4.28 0.78
N LYS A 68 -5.12 -4.02 2.00
CA LYS A 68 -5.99 -3.83 3.18
C LYS A 68 -6.81 -2.55 3.10
N ALA A 69 -6.21 -1.43 2.67
CA ALA A 69 -6.84 -0.11 2.71
C ALA A 69 -7.79 0.18 1.54
N PHE A 70 -7.59 -0.48 0.39
CA PHE A 70 -8.41 -0.34 -0.81
C PHE A 70 -9.26 -1.58 -1.12
N LYS A 71 -9.45 -2.49 -0.14
CA LYS A 71 -10.46 -3.54 -0.26
C LYS A 71 -11.82 -2.89 -0.46
N GLU A 72 -12.42 -3.09 -1.64
CA GLU A 72 -13.82 -2.77 -1.84
C GLU A 72 -14.64 -3.56 -0.81
N PRO A 73 -15.61 -2.91 -0.13
CA PRO A 73 -16.53 -3.65 0.72
C PRO A 73 -17.35 -4.55 -0.21
N VAL A 74 -16.99 -5.83 -0.26
CA VAL A 74 -17.85 -6.84 -0.88
C VAL A 74 -19.20 -6.74 -0.14
N PRO A 75 -20.32 -6.52 -0.84
CA PRO A 75 -21.64 -6.56 -0.21
C PRO A 75 -21.74 -7.83 0.62
N LYS A 76 -21.90 -7.68 1.94
CA LYS A 76 -22.16 -8.79 2.86
C LYS A 76 -23.58 -9.27 2.60
N GLU A 77 -23.80 -10.00 1.52
CA GLU A 77 -24.90 -10.95 1.49
C GLU A 77 -24.52 -12.14 2.37
N PRO A 78 -25.46 -12.70 3.16
CA PRO A 78 -25.19 -13.83 4.03
C PRO A 78 -24.91 -15.08 3.17
N GLN A 79 -23.64 -15.41 2.96
CA GLN A 79 -23.25 -16.59 2.18
C GLN A 79 -22.91 -17.79 3.08
N PRO A 80 -23.42 -18.99 2.74
CA PRO A 80 -22.94 -20.26 3.28
C PRO A 80 -21.54 -20.61 2.71
N ALA A 81 -20.75 -21.33 3.51
CA ALA A 81 -19.53 -22.11 3.22
C ALA A 81 -18.63 -21.71 2.01
N ALA A 82 -17.39 -21.39 2.34
CA ALA A 82 -16.27 -21.03 1.46
C ALA A 82 -16.13 -21.89 0.19
N VAL A 83 -16.11 -21.22 -0.96
CA VAL A 83 -15.47 -21.73 -2.19
C VAL A 83 -14.08 -21.10 -2.29
N PRO A 84 -13.01 -21.86 -2.60
CA PRO A 84 -11.70 -21.27 -2.86
C PRO A 84 -11.79 -20.48 -4.16
N ASN A 85 -11.55 -19.17 -4.10
CA ASN A 85 -11.50 -18.34 -5.30
C ASN A 85 -10.16 -18.57 -6.03
N VAL A 86 -10.10 -19.68 -6.77
CA VAL A 86 -8.94 -20.17 -7.54
C VAL A 86 -8.32 -19.10 -8.44
N GLU A 87 -9.13 -18.20 -8.98
CA GLU A 87 -8.68 -17.14 -9.88
C GLU A 87 -7.79 -16.10 -9.17
N ALA A 88 -8.10 -15.75 -7.92
CA ALA A 88 -7.29 -14.81 -7.15
C ALA A 88 -5.93 -15.41 -6.77
N GLN A 89 -5.89 -16.70 -6.40
CA GLN A 89 -4.64 -17.40 -6.11
C GLN A 89 -3.77 -17.57 -7.36
N GLN A 90 -4.37 -17.82 -8.53
CA GLN A 90 -3.64 -17.91 -9.80
C GLN A 90 -3.00 -16.57 -10.18
N LYS A 91 -3.75 -15.47 -10.02
CA LYS A 91 -3.25 -14.12 -10.26
C LYS A 91 -2.09 -13.77 -9.33
N GLU A 92 -2.21 -14.04 -8.04
CA GLU A 92 -1.12 -13.79 -7.08
C GLU A 92 0.14 -14.61 -7.38
N ALA A 93 -0.01 -15.88 -7.77
CA ALA A 93 1.11 -16.72 -8.18
C ALA A 93 1.80 -16.20 -9.45
N MET A 94 1.03 -15.64 -10.40
CA MET A 94 1.57 -15.05 -11.62
C MET A 94 2.37 -13.77 -11.33
N VAL A 95 1.90 -12.91 -10.42
CA VAL A 95 2.63 -11.73 -9.95
C VAL A 95 3.97 -12.11 -9.35
N LEU A 96 3.99 -13.13 -8.50
CA LEU A 96 5.21 -13.59 -7.84
C LEU A 96 6.25 -14.09 -8.86
N LYS A 97 5.81 -14.91 -9.82
CA LYS A 97 6.67 -15.40 -10.91
C LYS A 97 7.22 -14.27 -11.77
N PHE A 98 6.39 -13.27 -12.08
CA PHE A 98 6.84 -12.13 -12.88
C PHE A 98 7.85 -11.27 -12.13
N SER A 99 7.64 -11.07 -10.83
CA SER A 99 8.57 -10.36 -9.95
C SER A 99 9.93 -11.05 -9.89
N GLU A 100 9.95 -12.38 -9.73
CA GLU A 100 11.18 -13.18 -9.76
C GLU A 100 11.91 -13.09 -11.11
N ALA A 101 11.18 -13.19 -12.22
CA ALA A 101 11.77 -13.17 -13.57
C ALA A 101 12.29 -11.78 -13.98
N SER A 102 11.57 -10.73 -13.61
CA SER A 102 11.92 -9.35 -13.96
C SER A 102 12.93 -8.71 -13.00
N GLY A 103 13.00 -9.22 -11.76
CA GLY A 103 13.69 -8.59 -10.63
C GLY A 103 12.94 -7.39 -10.04
N MET A 104 11.76 -7.08 -10.57
CA MET A 104 10.92 -5.96 -10.16
C MET A 104 10.18 -6.30 -8.86
N LEU A 105 9.87 -5.31 -8.03
CA LEU A 105 9.05 -5.52 -6.83
C LEU A 105 7.65 -6.05 -7.21
N PRO A 106 7.01 -6.87 -6.35
CA PRO A 106 5.71 -7.48 -6.65
C PRO A 106 4.59 -6.47 -6.95
N CYS A 107 4.60 -5.28 -6.32
CA CYS A 107 3.63 -4.21 -6.59
C CYS A 107 3.64 -3.74 -8.05
N TYR A 108 4.83 -3.53 -8.61
CA TYR A 108 4.97 -3.09 -9.99
C TYR A 108 4.81 -4.24 -10.98
N SER A 109 5.14 -5.47 -10.56
CA SER A 109 4.87 -6.68 -11.32
C SER A 109 3.36 -6.92 -11.50
N LEU A 110 2.57 -6.68 -10.45
CA LEU A 110 1.11 -6.67 -10.50
C LEU A 110 0.61 -5.64 -11.51
N GLN A 111 1.09 -4.39 -11.40
CA GLN A 111 0.68 -3.33 -12.31
C GLN A 111 1.02 -3.66 -13.78
N CYS A 112 2.21 -4.21 -14.03
CA CYS A 112 2.63 -4.62 -15.38
C CYS A 112 1.73 -5.71 -15.96
N LEU A 113 1.33 -6.70 -15.15
CA LEU A 113 0.39 -7.74 -15.57
C LEU A 113 -1.00 -7.17 -15.83
N GLU A 114 -1.51 -6.27 -14.98
CA GLU A 114 -2.82 -5.64 -15.15
C GLU A 114 -2.91 -4.80 -16.44
N GLU A 115 -1.91 -3.95 -16.70
CA GLU A 115 -1.84 -3.12 -17.90
C GLU A 115 -1.74 -3.94 -19.20
N ASN A 116 -1.25 -5.18 -19.09
CA ASN A 116 -1.13 -6.10 -20.21
C ASN A 116 -2.23 -7.18 -20.25
N GLY A 117 -3.27 -7.05 -19.42
CA GLY A 117 -4.43 -7.95 -19.45
C GLY A 117 -4.17 -9.34 -18.86
N TRP A 118 -3.28 -9.43 -17.87
CA TRP A 118 -2.85 -10.69 -17.23
C TRP A 118 -2.17 -11.69 -18.18
N ASP A 119 -1.61 -11.19 -19.27
CA ASP A 119 -0.81 -11.96 -20.21
C ASP A 119 0.67 -11.86 -19.84
N PHE A 120 1.22 -12.98 -19.37
CA PHE A 120 2.61 -13.06 -18.89
C PHE A 120 3.63 -12.76 -20.00
N ASP A 121 3.44 -13.31 -21.19
CA ASP A 121 4.39 -13.18 -22.31
C ASP A 121 4.38 -11.76 -22.87
N LYS A 122 3.19 -11.16 -22.96
CA LYS A 122 3.02 -9.77 -23.37
C LYS A 122 3.64 -8.82 -22.35
N ALA A 123 3.37 -9.02 -21.06
CA ALA A 123 3.98 -8.23 -19.98
C ALA A 123 5.51 -8.34 -20.00
N ALA A 124 6.06 -9.55 -20.22
CA ALA A 124 7.50 -9.78 -20.26
C ALA A 124 8.16 -9.09 -21.47
N THR A 125 7.49 -9.11 -22.62
CA THR A 125 7.95 -8.43 -23.84
C THR A 125 7.98 -6.90 -23.64
N VAL A 126 6.90 -6.34 -23.07
CA VAL A 126 6.81 -4.90 -22.79
C VAL A 126 7.85 -4.49 -21.75
N PHE A 127 8.00 -5.26 -20.67
CA PHE A 127 9.03 -5.04 -19.66
C PHE A 127 10.44 -5.04 -20.28
N THR A 128 10.77 -6.05 -21.08
CA THR A 128 12.10 -6.17 -21.70
C THR A 128 12.40 -4.99 -22.61
N LYS A 129 11.40 -4.55 -23.39
CA LYS A 129 11.51 -3.35 -24.23
C LYS A 129 11.75 -2.09 -23.40
N LEU A 130 10.95 -1.85 -22.36
CA LEU A 130 11.09 -0.68 -21.49
C LEU A 130 12.42 -0.69 -20.72
N LYS A 131 12.91 -1.86 -20.33
CA LYS A 131 14.21 -2.05 -19.70
C LYS A 131 15.35 -1.70 -20.66
N ALA A 132 15.28 -2.17 -21.92
CA ALA A 132 16.26 -1.84 -22.95
C ALA A 132 16.27 -0.34 -23.29
N GLU A 133 15.11 0.32 -23.24
CA GLU A 133 14.96 1.76 -23.43
C GLU A 133 15.34 2.60 -22.18
N ASN A 134 15.78 1.98 -21.07
CA ASN A 134 16.04 2.63 -19.78
C ASN A 134 14.86 3.46 -19.24
N LYS A 135 13.63 3.04 -19.54
CA LYS A 135 12.40 3.71 -19.09
C LYS A 135 11.82 3.16 -17.80
N ILE A 136 12.44 2.12 -17.23
CA ILE A 136 12.00 1.54 -15.96
C ILE A 136 12.76 2.24 -14.85
N PRO A 137 12.05 2.95 -13.95
CA PRO A 137 12.70 3.63 -12.85
C PRO A 137 13.43 2.66 -11.90
N PRO A 138 14.60 3.04 -11.36
CA PRO A 138 15.37 2.19 -10.46
C PRO A 138 14.61 1.84 -9.17
N GLU A 139 13.67 2.67 -8.73
CA GLU A 139 12.80 2.41 -7.57
C GLU A 139 11.83 1.23 -7.77
N TYR A 140 11.69 0.71 -9.01
CA TYR A 140 10.88 -0.47 -9.28
C TYR A 140 11.60 -1.77 -8.92
N PHE A 141 12.91 -1.70 -8.69
CA PHE A 141 13.74 -2.81 -8.26
C PHE A 141 14.04 -2.71 -6.75
N PRO A 142 14.26 -3.82 -6.06
CA PRO A 142 14.77 -3.78 -4.69
C PRO A 142 16.12 -3.05 -4.67
N ALA A 143 16.31 -2.17 -3.69
CA ALA A 143 17.58 -1.49 -3.51
C ALA A 143 18.71 -2.53 -3.34
N SER A 144 19.79 -2.42 -4.11
CA SER A 144 20.99 -3.21 -3.84
C SER A 144 21.50 -2.83 -2.45
N GLN A 145 21.43 -3.76 -1.49
CA GLN A 145 22.11 -3.58 -0.22
C GLN A 145 23.61 -3.37 -0.49
N PRO A 146 24.28 -2.47 0.24
CA PRO A 146 25.72 -2.26 0.13
C PRO A 146 26.51 -3.53 0.49
#